data_AF-A0A0Q6JTD4-F1
#
_entry.id   AF-A0A0Q6JTD4-F1
#
_cell.length_a   1.000
_cell.length_b   1.000
_cell.length_c   1.000
_cell.angle_alpha   90.00
_cell.angle_beta   90.00
_cell.angle_gamma   90.00
#
_symmetry.space_group_name_H-M   'P 1'
#
loop_
_entity.id
_entity.type
_entity.pdbx_description
1 polymer ?
#
loop_
_entity_poly.entity_id
_entity_poly.type
_entity_poly.pdbx_seq_one_letter_code
_entity_poly.pdbx_strand_id
1 'polypeptide(L)'
;MRRRWTTALVALAMTVAALFVSGGTAAAAPHSHLATVSIPSAYPWEAPYTLEVNGYSGLRSDFGGPYHAFLAITAQPPTTDPIYSQNWRFLSFASHTEVQWRNTTTGASGVAHEDRNARYPWGEAYIDTGLGWVEYTITVTSGAFVQQLNPQRVTSSGALEVSMNPF
;
A
#
# COMPACT_ATOMS: atom_id res chain seq x y z
N MET A 1 -32.73 62.48 -14.50
CA MET A 1 -32.37 61.16 -13.90
C MET A 1 -31.81 61.45 -12.51
N ARG A 2 -32.58 61.31 -11.41
CA ARG A 2 -32.56 60.17 -10.45
C ARG A 2 -31.12 59.68 -10.19
N ARG A 3 -30.49 59.71 -9.00
CA ARG A 3 -30.83 59.81 -7.56
C ARG A 3 -29.49 60.22 -6.86
N ARG A 4 -29.39 61.28 -6.04
CA ARG A 4 -29.26 61.29 -4.55
C ARG A 4 -28.76 59.94 -3.96
N TRP A 5 -27.80 59.78 -3.05
CA TRP A 5 -27.62 60.33 -1.69
C TRP A 5 -26.22 59.85 -1.22
N THR A 6 -25.31 60.72 -0.77
CA THR A 6 -24.92 60.91 0.65
C THR A 6 -24.66 59.65 1.50
N THR A 7 -23.37 59.51 1.83
CA THR A 7 -22.68 58.92 3.00
C THR A 7 -23.52 58.42 4.18
N ALA A 8 -23.20 57.21 4.68
CA ALA A 8 -23.42 56.84 6.08
C ALA A 8 -22.39 55.80 6.56
N LEU A 9 -21.54 56.25 7.47
CA LEU A 9 -20.70 55.47 8.38
C LEU A 9 -21.60 54.75 9.39
N VAL A 10 -21.51 53.44 9.55
CA VAL A 10 -21.92 52.73 10.78
C VAL A 10 -20.98 51.54 11.01
N ALA A 11 -20.27 51.60 12.13
CA ALA A 11 -19.44 50.52 12.66
C ALA A 11 -20.30 49.33 13.08
N LEU A 12 -19.79 48.10 12.88
CA LEU A 12 -20.23 46.97 13.68
C LEU A 12 -19.03 46.08 13.99
N ALA A 13 -18.57 46.21 15.23
CA ALA A 13 -17.69 45.27 15.89
C ALA A 13 -18.33 43.88 15.88
N MET A 14 -17.61 42.86 15.43
CA MET A 14 -17.83 41.49 15.85
C MET A 14 -16.49 40.76 15.98
N THR A 15 -16.11 40.62 17.24
CA THR A 15 -15.56 39.41 17.84
C THR A 15 -14.21 38.94 17.29
N VAL A 16 -13.17 39.18 18.10
CA VAL A 16 -12.02 38.28 18.24
C VAL A 16 -12.58 36.92 18.67
N ALA A 17 -13.10 36.15 17.71
CA ALA A 17 -13.39 34.75 17.91
C ALA A 17 -12.03 34.07 17.94
N ALA A 18 -11.65 33.72 19.17
CA ALA A 18 -10.53 32.89 19.54
C ALA A 18 -9.96 32.11 18.35
N LEU A 19 -8.68 32.32 18.09
CA LEU A 19 -7.80 31.27 17.59
C LEU A 19 -7.94 30.08 18.57
N PHE A 20 -9.00 29.29 18.40
CA PHE A 20 -8.90 27.87 18.61
C PHE A 20 -7.97 27.40 17.49
N VAL A 21 -6.66 27.58 17.74
CA VAL A 21 -5.69 26.60 17.32
C VAL A 21 -6.17 25.32 18.02
N SER A 22 -7.12 24.63 17.38
CA SER A 22 -7.19 23.20 17.52
C SER A 22 -5.82 22.76 17.05
N GLY A 23 -4.92 22.59 18.02
CA GLY A 23 -3.82 21.65 17.91
C GLY A 23 -4.46 20.30 17.70
N GLY A 24 -4.96 20.07 16.49
CA GLY A 24 -5.07 18.74 15.96
C GLY A 24 -3.65 18.24 16.07
N THR A 25 -3.42 17.35 17.04
CA THR A 25 -2.28 16.45 16.99
C THR A 25 -2.27 15.94 15.56
N ALA A 26 -1.27 16.33 14.77
CA ALA A 26 -1.08 15.77 13.44
C ALA A 26 -1.07 14.26 13.67
N ALA A 27 -2.14 13.58 13.28
CA ALA A 27 -2.18 12.14 13.35
C ALA A 27 -1.07 11.70 12.40
N ALA A 28 -0.09 10.97 12.94
CA ALA A 28 0.96 10.38 12.13
C ALA A 28 0.29 9.63 10.98
N ALA A 29 0.74 9.89 9.76
CA ALA A 29 0.21 9.19 8.61
C ALA A 29 0.41 7.68 8.80
N PRO A 30 -0.54 6.83 8.38
CA PRO A 30 -0.37 5.39 8.48
C PRO A 30 0.91 4.96 7.73
N HIS A 31 1.84 4.36 8.47
CA HIS A 31 3.09 3.79 7.96
C HIS A 31 2.94 2.34 7.45
N SER A 32 1.75 1.76 7.64
CA SER A 32 1.39 0.43 7.18
C SER A 32 -0.06 0.38 6.70
N HIS A 33 -0.32 -0.43 5.69
CA HIS A 33 -1.64 -0.75 5.17
C HIS A 33 -1.77 -2.27 5.05
N LEU A 34 -2.77 -2.84 5.72
CA LEU A 34 -3.07 -4.26 5.68
C LEU A 34 -4.44 -4.47 5.02
N ALA A 35 -4.47 -5.28 3.96
CA ALA A 35 -5.69 -5.72 3.31
C ALA A 35 -5.69 -7.25 3.20
N THR A 36 -6.84 -7.86 3.44
CA THR A 36 -7.03 -9.30 3.29
C THR A 36 -7.77 -9.56 1.98
N VAL A 37 -7.18 -10.36 1.09
CA VAL A 37 -7.77 -10.72 -0.20
C VAL A 37 -7.90 -12.23 -0.34
N SER A 38 -8.91 -12.66 -1.09
CA SER A 38 -9.09 -14.08 -1.44
C SER A 38 -8.64 -14.33 -2.87
N ILE A 39 -7.76 -15.31 -3.07
CA ILE A 39 -7.31 -15.75 -4.39
C ILE A 39 -7.84 -17.17 -4.65
N PRO A 40 -8.49 -17.43 -5.79
CA PRO A 40 -8.84 -18.79 -6.17
C PRO A 40 -7.58 -19.67 -6.23
N SER A 41 -7.73 -20.97 -5.98
CA SER A 41 -6.60 -21.88 -6.15
C SER A 41 -6.32 -22.17 -7.62
N ALA A 42 -5.04 -22.20 -7.99
CA ALA A 42 -4.61 -22.75 -9.27
C ALA A 42 -4.83 -24.29 -9.36
N TYR A 43 -5.06 -24.97 -8.24
CA TYR A 43 -5.44 -26.37 -8.16
C TYR A 43 -6.97 -26.47 -7.97
N PRO A 44 -7.73 -26.97 -8.96
CA PRO A 44 -9.21 -26.91 -8.92
C PRO A 44 -9.87 -27.64 -7.75
N TRP A 45 -9.17 -28.59 -7.13
CA TRP A 45 -9.67 -29.36 -5.97
C TRP A 45 -9.35 -28.70 -4.63
N GLU A 46 -8.62 -27.59 -4.61
CA GLU A 46 -8.34 -26.85 -3.38
C GLU A 46 -9.27 -25.66 -3.21
N ALA A 47 -9.57 -25.36 -1.94
CA ALA A 47 -10.29 -24.16 -1.58
C ALA A 47 -9.49 -22.89 -1.96
N PRO A 48 -10.15 -21.74 -2.16
CA PRO A 48 -9.47 -20.45 -2.28
C PRO A 48 -8.58 -20.15 -1.07
N TYR A 49 -7.51 -19.39 -1.29
CA TYR A 49 -6.61 -18.95 -0.23
C TYR A 49 -6.86 -17.52 0.16
N THR A 50 -6.57 -17.22 1.41
CA THR A 50 -6.49 -15.86 1.89
C THR A 50 -5.05 -15.39 1.83
N LEU A 51 -4.83 -14.19 1.31
CA LEU A 51 -3.56 -13.48 1.34
C LEU A 51 -3.72 -12.18 2.15
N GLU A 52 -2.79 -11.95 3.05
CA GLU A 52 -2.55 -10.67 3.70
C GLU A 52 -1.62 -9.84 2.82
N VAL A 53 -2.17 -8.78 2.24
CA VAL A 53 -1.44 -7.76 1.52
C VAL A 53 -1.04 -6.68 2.52
N ASN A 54 0.25 -6.61 2.84
CA ASN A 54 0.81 -5.61 3.73
C ASN A 54 1.76 -4.70 2.98
N GLY A 55 1.40 -3.43 2.87
CA GLY A 55 2.30 -2.37 2.44
C GLY A 55 2.86 -1.62 3.66
N TYR A 56 4.16 -1.41 3.73
CA TYR A 56 4.79 -0.65 4.80
C TYR A 56 5.91 0.24 4.28
N SER A 57 6.15 1.35 4.98
CA SER A 57 7.33 2.18 4.78
C SER A 57 8.46 1.76 5.74
N GLY A 58 9.70 1.77 5.26
CA GLY A 58 10.87 1.52 6.10
C GLY A 58 12.15 2.14 5.55
N LEU A 59 13.24 1.93 6.29
CA LEU A 59 14.60 2.27 5.87
C LEU A 59 15.39 1.01 5.52
N ARG A 60 16.01 0.98 4.34
CA ARG A 60 16.84 -0.13 3.87
C ARG A 60 18.23 0.38 3.50
N SER A 61 19.24 -0.39 3.87
CA SER A 61 20.63 -0.21 3.43
C SER A 61 20.98 -1.39 2.54
N ASP A 62 21.25 -1.12 1.26
CA ASP A 62 21.75 -2.15 0.36
C ASP A 62 23.28 -2.18 0.42
N PHE A 63 23.84 -3.38 0.63
CA PHE A 63 25.29 -3.63 0.65
C PHE A 63 26.11 -2.75 1.62
N GLY A 64 25.50 -2.33 2.74
CA GLY A 64 26.17 -1.47 3.72
C GLY A 64 26.28 0.00 3.30
N GLY A 65 25.56 0.40 2.25
CA GLY A 65 25.42 1.79 1.82
C GLY A 65 24.53 2.64 2.75
N PRO A 66 24.32 3.92 2.41
CA PRO A 66 23.42 4.78 3.18
C PRO A 66 22.00 4.21 3.18
N TYR A 67 21.29 4.40 4.30
CA TYR A 67 19.88 4.05 4.38
C TYR A 67 19.08 4.96 3.44
N HIS A 68 18.17 4.35 2.68
CA HIS A 68 17.14 5.05 1.91
C HIS A 68 15.76 4.55 2.34
N ALA A 69 14.77 5.44 2.25
CA ALA A 69 13.40 5.07 2.51
C ALA A 69 12.85 4.25 1.34
N PHE A 70 12.07 3.22 1.64
CA PHE A 70 11.45 2.36 0.64
C PHE A 70 9.99 2.09 0.99
N LEU A 71 9.24 1.76 -0.05
CA LEU A 71 7.95 1.09 0.05
C LEU A 71 8.19 -0.41 -0.10
N ALA A 72 7.81 -1.20 0.90
CA ALA A 72 7.68 -2.63 0.73
C ALA A 72 6.22 -3.03 0.69
N ILE A 73 5.92 -3.95 -0.22
CA ILE A 73 4.61 -4.58 -0.31
C ILE A 73 4.84 -6.08 -0.29
N THR A 74 4.09 -6.77 0.55
CA THR A 74 4.08 -8.21 0.66
C THR A 74 2.66 -8.72 0.49
N ALA A 75 2.50 -9.86 -0.17
CA ALA A 75 1.25 -10.59 -0.30
C ALA A 75 1.54 -12.04 0.08
N GLN A 76 1.18 -12.43 1.28
CA GLN A 76 1.51 -13.73 1.85
C GLN A 76 0.29 -14.35 2.53
N PRO A 77 0.22 -15.67 2.68
CA PRO A 77 -0.81 -16.29 3.50
C PRO A 77 -0.77 -15.74 4.94
N PRO A 78 -1.92 -15.64 5.63
CA PRO A 78 -1.96 -15.19 7.02
C PRO A 78 -1.11 -16.11 7.90
N THR A 79 -0.23 -15.51 8.69
CA THR A 79 0.71 -16.24 9.57
C THR A 79 0.01 -17.00 10.70
N THR A 80 -1.25 -16.67 10.96
CA THR A 80 -2.07 -17.25 12.04
C THR A 80 -2.82 -18.52 11.63
N ASP A 81 -2.88 -18.85 10.34
CA ASP A 81 -3.61 -20.04 9.89
C ASP A 81 -2.71 -21.29 9.94
N PRO A 82 -3.05 -22.30 10.75
CA PRO A 82 -2.27 -23.53 10.84
C PRO A 82 -2.15 -24.29 9.52
N ILE A 83 -3.06 -24.11 8.55
CA ILE A 83 -2.98 -24.76 7.22
C ILE A 83 -1.89 -24.12 6.35
N TYR A 84 -1.61 -22.83 6.56
CA TYR A 84 -0.61 -22.06 5.82
C TYR A 84 0.75 -22.03 6.56
N SER A 85 0.75 -22.27 7.87
CA SER A 85 1.98 -22.41 8.68
C SER A 85 2.71 -23.75 8.50
N GLN A 86 2.08 -24.74 7.86
CA GLN A 86 2.64 -26.09 7.74
C GLN A 86 3.59 -26.22 6.54
N ASN A 87 4.88 -26.41 6.82
CA ASN A 87 5.94 -26.79 5.87
C ASN A 87 5.72 -28.15 5.16
N TRP A 88 4.53 -28.74 5.22
CA TRP A 88 4.20 -30.07 4.69
C TRP A 88 3.33 -30.04 3.44
N ARG A 89 3.08 -28.85 2.87
CA ARG A 89 2.39 -28.74 1.59
C ARG A 89 3.30 -29.24 0.45
N PHE A 90 2.78 -30.18 -0.35
CA PHE A 90 3.45 -30.77 -1.51
C PHE A 90 3.13 -30.04 -2.83
N LEU A 91 2.22 -29.06 -2.78
CA LEU A 91 1.85 -28.29 -3.94
C LEU A 91 2.81 -27.12 -4.12
N SER A 92 3.28 -26.94 -5.35
CA SER A 92 4.13 -25.82 -5.74
C SER A 92 3.29 -24.79 -6.47
N PHE A 93 3.41 -23.53 -6.07
CA PHE A 93 2.81 -22.39 -6.72
C PHE A 93 3.90 -21.56 -7.35
N ALA A 94 3.62 -21.10 -8.55
CA ALA A 94 4.45 -20.17 -9.26
C ALA A 94 3.69 -18.85 -9.34
N SER A 95 4.21 -17.83 -8.68
CA SER A 95 3.59 -16.51 -8.54
C SER A 95 4.37 -15.48 -9.35
N HIS A 96 3.62 -14.58 -9.98
CA HIS A 96 4.09 -13.34 -10.56
C HIS A 96 3.37 -12.20 -9.85
N THR A 97 4.13 -11.30 -9.23
CA THR A 97 3.61 -10.12 -8.55
C THR A 97 3.99 -8.89 -9.35
N GLU A 98 3.02 -8.05 -9.67
CA GLU A 98 3.22 -6.76 -10.29
C GLU A 98 2.69 -5.68 -9.35
N VAL A 99 3.52 -4.67 -9.07
CA VAL A 99 3.16 -3.52 -8.25
C VAL A 99 3.30 -2.26 -9.08
N GLN A 100 2.17 -1.67 -9.44
CA GLN A 100 2.12 -0.34 -10.02
C GLN A 100 2.06 0.69 -8.89
N TRP A 101 2.89 1.71 -8.96
CA TRP A 101 2.99 2.71 -7.90
C TRP A 101 3.10 4.13 -8.44
N ARG A 102 2.64 5.09 -7.65
CA ARG A 102 2.74 6.52 -7.91
C ARG A 102 2.98 7.27 -6.61
N ASN A 103 4.09 7.98 -6.54
CA ASN A 103 4.34 8.98 -5.51
C ASN A 103 3.57 10.26 -5.88
N THR A 104 2.51 10.55 -5.15
CA THR A 104 1.66 11.72 -5.39
C THR A 104 2.31 13.02 -4.93
N THR A 105 3.36 12.95 -4.11
CA THR A 105 4.12 14.10 -3.61
C THR A 105 5.16 14.57 -4.64
N THR A 106 5.91 13.65 -5.23
CA THR A 106 6.99 13.97 -6.18
C THR A 106 6.58 13.83 -7.64
N GLY A 107 5.48 13.13 -7.92
CA GLY A 107 5.03 12.79 -9.27
C GLY A 107 5.72 11.58 -9.89
N ALA A 108 6.69 10.96 -9.19
CA ALA A 108 7.36 9.75 -9.65
C ALA A 108 6.37 8.56 -9.72
N SER A 109 6.58 7.64 -10.65
CA SER A 109 5.78 6.43 -10.79
C SER A 109 6.59 5.32 -11.45
N GLY A 110 6.09 4.09 -11.33
CA GLY A 110 6.73 2.94 -11.95
C GLY A 110 5.96 1.65 -11.73
N VAL A 111 6.61 0.56 -12.17
CA VAL A 111 6.13 -0.80 -11.98
C VAL A 111 7.29 -1.63 -11.44
N ALA A 112 7.08 -2.28 -10.30
CA ALA A 112 7.97 -3.31 -9.77
C ALA A 112 7.34 -4.67 -10.03
N HIS A 113 8.15 -5.70 -10.23
CA HIS A 113 7.66 -7.06 -10.35
C HIS A 113 8.60 -8.06 -9.68
N GLU A 114 8.03 -9.18 -9.26
CA GLU A 114 8.76 -10.30 -8.69
C GLU A 114 8.12 -11.61 -9.14
N ASP A 115 8.96 -12.55 -9.55
CA ASP A 115 8.59 -13.92 -9.84
C ASP A 115 9.10 -14.84 -8.72
N ARG A 116 8.20 -15.66 -8.17
CA ARG A 116 8.54 -16.56 -7.06
C ARG A 116 7.89 -17.92 -7.20
N ASN A 117 8.66 -18.96 -6.88
CA ASN A 117 8.13 -20.29 -6.65
C ASN A 117 8.10 -20.58 -5.15
N ALA A 118 6.94 -20.94 -4.63
CA ALA A 118 6.75 -21.21 -3.21
C ALA A 118 5.67 -22.28 -3.00
N ARG A 119 5.54 -22.79 -1.76
CA ARG A 119 4.50 -23.77 -1.40
C ARG A 119 3.11 -23.16 -1.25
N TYR A 120 3.02 -21.85 -1.37
CA TYR A 120 1.83 -21.03 -1.29
C TYR A 120 1.99 -19.87 -2.27
N PRO A 121 0.88 -19.28 -2.78
CA PRO A 121 0.97 -18.02 -3.49
C PRO A 121 1.67 -16.97 -2.61
N TRP A 122 2.66 -16.29 -3.18
CA TRP A 122 3.47 -15.29 -2.49
C TRP A 122 3.85 -14.16 -3.44
N GLY A 123 3.94 -12.95 -2.90
CA GLY A 123 4.54 -11.81 -3.60
C GLY A 123 5.27 -10.88 -2.64
N GLU A 124 6.41 -10.36 -3.07
CA GLU A 124 7.08 -9.24 -2.42
C GLU A 124 7.63 -8.24 -3.45
N ALA A 125 7.65 -6.96 -3.07
CA ALA A 125 8.29 -5.92 -3.83
C ALA A 125 8.88 -4.88 -2.87
N TYR A 126 10.15 -4.52 -3.10
CA TYR A 126 10.83 -3.43 -2.41
C TYR A 126 11.11 -2.34 -3.44
N ILE A 127 10.59 -1.15 -3.20
CA ILE A 127 10.54 -0.09 -4.20
C ILE A 127 11.12 1.19 -3.60
N ASP A 128 12.15 1.73 -4.24
CA ASP A 128 12.61 3.09 -3.97
C ASP A 128 11.68 4.08 -4.70
N THR A 129 10.71 4.60 -3.96
CA THR A 129 9.70 5.54 -4.45
C THR A 129 10.07 6.99 -4.19
N GLY A 130 11.19 7.24 -3.49
CA GLY A 130 11.44 8.48 -2.76
C GLY A 130 10.44 8.71 -1.61
N LEU A 131 10.60 9.85 -0.94
CA LEU A 131 9.76 10.26 0.19
C LEU A 131 8.40 10.80 -0.26
N GLY A 132 7.41 10.70 0.62
CA GLY A 132 6.06 11.25 0.47
C GLY A 132 4.97 10.20 0.32
N TRP A 133 3.76 10.66 0.00
CA TRP A 133 2.60 9.80 -0.20
C TRP A 133 2.73 8.96 -1.46
N VAL A 134 2.57 7.64 -1.32
CA VAL A 134 2.60 6.68 -2.42
C VAL A 134 1.29 5.92 -2.46
N GLU A 135 0.64 5.96 -3.63
CA GLU A 135 -0.46 5.09 -3.99
C GLU A 135 0.10 3.89 -4.76
N TYR A 136 -0.43 2.70 -4.49
CA TYR A 136 -0.02 1.49 -5.17
C TYR A 136 -1.18 0.55 -5.45
N THR A 137 -1.00 -0.29 -6.48
CA THR A 137 -1.86 -1.41 -6.81
C THR A 137 -0.98 -2.63 -7.04
N ILE A 138 -1.19 -3.66 -6.23
CA ILE A 138 -0.54 -4.96 -6.36
C ILE A 138 -1.47 -5.92 -7.07
N THR A 139 -0.94 -6.61 -8.07
CA THR A 139 -1.59 -7.73 -8.75
C THR A 139 -0.75 -8.97 -8.55
N VAL A 140 -1.33 -10.00 -7.93
CA VAL A 140 -0.68 -11.31 -7.77
C VAL A 140 -1.36 -12.27 -8.73
N THR A 141 -0.57 -12.88 -9.61
CA THR A 141 -0.99 -13.97 -10.48
C THR A 141 -0.32 -15.25 -10.02
N SER A 142 -1.07 -16.32 -9.74
CA SER A 142 -0.55 -17.62 -9.30
C SER A 142 -0.96 -18.74 -10.23
N GLY A 143 -0.02 -19.59 -10.63
CA GLY A 143 -0.25 -20.83 -11.38
C GLY A 143 0.18 -22.08 -10.60
N ALA A 144 -0.30 -23.25 -11.06
CA ALA A 144 0.04 -24.56 -10.51
C ALA A 144 1.33 -25.09 -11.13
N PHE A 145 2.34 -25.45 -10.34
CA PHE A 145 3.67 -25.95 -10.77
C PHE A 145 4.53 -24.96 -11.58
N VAL A 146 3.98 -24.33 -12.63
CA VAL A 146 4.58 -23.29 -13.46
C VAL A 146 3.62 -22.10 -13.57
N GLN A 147 4.14 -20.90 -13.79
CA GLN A 147 3.37 -19.64 -13.65
C GLN A 147 2.11 -19.58 -14.54
N GLN A 148 2.03 -20.36 -15.62
CA GLN A 148 0.93 -20.30 -16.59
C GLN A 148 -0.09 -21.44 -16.51
N LEU A 149 0.06 -22.45 -15.64
CA LEU A 149 -0.94 -23.51 -15.55
C LEU A 149 -2.09 -23.07 -14.64
N ASN A 150 -3.27 -22.88 -15.23
CA ASN A 150 -4.48 -22.41 -14.56
C ASN A 150 -4.27 -21.11 -13.72
N PRO A 151 -3.82 -20.01 -14.35
CA PRO A 151 -3.45 -18.80 -13.64
C PRO A 151 -4.67 -18.18 -12.95
N GLN A 152 -4.54 -17.92 -11.66
CA GLN A 152 -5.51 -17.19 -10.85
C GLN A 152 -4.93 -15.82 -10.54
N ARG A 153 -5.77 -14.78 -10.57
CA ARG A 153 -5.32 -13.41 -10.36
C ARG A 153 -6.15 -12.73 -9.28
N VAL A 154 -5.48 -11.99 -8.42
CA VAL A 154 -6.09 -11.10 -7.44
C VAL A 154 -5.38 -9.74 -7.46
N THR A 155 -6.12 -8.68 -7.22
CA THR A 155 -5.59 -7.31 -7.18
C THR A 155 -6.02 -6.65 -5.87
N SER A 156 -5.13 -5.85 -5.30
CA SER A 156 -5.39 -5.03 -4.12
C SER A 156 -4.70 -3.67 -4.27
N SER A 157 -5.27 -2.63 -3.68
CA SER A 157 -4.73 -1.28 -3.74
C SER A 157 -4.57 -0.71 -2.34
N GLY A 158 -3.64 0.22 -2.18
CA GLY A 158 -3.40 0.91 -0.92
C GLY A 158 -2.69 2.23 -1.14
N ALA A 159 -2.59 3.01 -0.08
CA ALA A 159 -1.81 4.24 -0.04
C ALA A 159 -1.18 4.41 1.35
N LEU A 160 0.07 4.86 1.40
CA LEU A 160 0.77 5.15 2.64
C LEU A 160 1.85 6.21 2.43
N GLU A 161 2.33 6.83 3.52
CA GLU A 161 3.44 7.78 3.45
C GLU A 161 4.78 7.06 3.61
N VAL A 162 5.67 7.25 2.63
CA VAL A 162 7.07 6.81 2.69
C VAL A 162 7.89 7.91 3.36
N SER A 163 8.40 7.63 4.55
CA SER A 163 9.09 8.63 5.38
C SER A 163 10.44 8.11 5.87
N MET A 164 11.33 9.03 6.30
CA MET A 164 12.58 8.65 6.96
C MET A 164 12.39 8.23 8.43
N ASN A 165 11.19 8.41 8.98
CA ASN A 165 10.90 8.09 10.37
C ASN A 165 10.09 6.78 10.43
N PRO A 166 10.63 5.70 11.00
CA PRO A 166 9.96 4.39 11.01
C PRO A 166 8.82 4.26 12.04
N PHE A 167 8.34 5.37 12.65
CA PHE A 167 7.38 5.37 13.76
C PHE A 167 6.39 6.54 13.69
#